data_AF-A0A381RGD3-F1
#
_entry.id   AF-A0A381RGD3-F1
#
_cell.length_a   1.000
_cell.length_b   1.000
_cell.length_c   1.000
_cell.angle_alpha   90.00
_cell.angle_beta   90.00
_cell.angle_gamma   90.00
#
_symmetry.space_group_name_H-M   'P 1'
#
loop_
_entity.id
_entity.type
_entity.pdbx_description
1 polymer ?
#
loop_
_entity_poly.entity_id
_entity_poly.type
_entity_poly.pdbx_seq_one_letter_code
_entity_poly.pdbx_strand_id
1 'polypeptide(L)'
;MMMLKNLIRKINYSTSLIIILLIILQSCASKSEIKPQAPAHPTITIETLRQDYESKILTNDVYYLYMTYTIFSQNLLPEEYKGMVGPRDGTPIIMEVQRAYYSLQPETQKIIQQWIKPLPQKPSKRKP
;
A
#
# COMPACT_ATOMS: atom_id res chain seq x y z
N MET A 1 20.66 -64.07 26.93
CA MET A 1 19.56 -63.35 26.24
C MET A 1 19.48 -61.87 26.64
N MET A 2 20.62 -61.16 26.73
CA MET A 2 20.66 -59.74 27.18
C MET A 2 21.28 -58.82 26.11
N MET A 3 22.24 -59.33 25.32
CA MET A 3 22.87 -58.58 24.22
C MET A 3 21.93 -58.29 23.03
N LEU A 4 21.02 -59.20 22.70
CA LEU A 4 20.11 -59.02 21.55
C LEU A 4 19.12 -57.85 21.77
N LYS A 5 18.65 -57.65 23.01
CA LYS A 5 17.73 -56.56 23.37
C LYS A 5 18.39 -55.18 23.22
N ASN A 6 19.68 -55.08 23.58
CA ASN A 6 20.43 -53.83 23.45
C ASN A 6 20.76 -53.50 21.99
N LEU A 7 20.99 -54.52 21.14
CA LEU A 7 21.22 -54.33 19.71
C LEU A 7 19.95 -53.82 19.01
N ILE A 8 18.79 -54.45 19.27
CA ILE A 8 17.49 -54.04 18.72
C ILE A 8 17.12 -52.62 19.18
N ARG A 9 17.35 -52.31 20.47
CA ARG A 9 17.11 -50.96 21.02
C ARG A 9 18.01 -49.90 20.38
N LYS A 10 19.28 -50.21 20.07
CA LYS A 10 20.22 -49.28 19.43
C LYS A 10 19.86 -49.02 17.96
N ILE A 11 19.38 -50.04 17.23
CA ILE A 11 18.89 -49.91 15.85
C ILE A 11 17.65 -49.02 15.81
N ASN A 12 16.68 -49.26 16.70
CA ASN A 12 15.45 -48.45 16.78
C ASN A 12 15.73 -46.99 17.16
N TYR A 13 16.67 -46.75 18.09
CA TYR A 13 17.07 -45.39 18.46
C TYR A 13 17.79 -44.67 17.30
N SER A 14 18.61 -45.40 16.55
CA SER A 14 19.31 -44.90 15.36
C SER A 14 18.35 -44.52 14.25
N THR A 15 17.33 -45.34 13.96
CA THR A 15 16.30 -45.02 12.95
C THR A 15 15.41 -43.86 13.38
N SER A 16 15.02 -43.77 14.66
CA SER A 16 14.27 -42.61 15.16
C SER A 16 15.05 -41.30 15.06
N LEU A 17 16.36 -41.31 15.35
CA LEU A 17 17.22 -40.14 15.19
C LEU A 17 17.34 -39.69 13.73
N ILE A 18 17.45 -40.63 12.78
CA ILE A 18 17.50 -40.33 11.35
C ILE A 18 16.19 -39.69 10.87
N ILE A 19 15.04 -40.18 11.33
CA ILE A 19 13.73 -39.62 10.98
C ILE A 19 13.58 -38.19 11.52
N ILE A 20 13.98 -37.94 12.78
CA ILE A 20 13.94 -36.60 13.37
C ILE A 20 14.84 -35.63 12.59
N LEU A 21 16.03 -36.07 12.18
CA LEU A 21 16.94 -35.27 11.37
C LEU A 21 16.32 -34.91 10.01
N LEU A 22 15.66 -35.88 9.35
CA LEU A 22 14.96 -35.64 8.06
C LEU A 22 13.80 -34.64 8.19
N ILE A 23 13.04 -34.68 9.29
CA ILE A 23 11.96 -33.70 9.56
C ILE A 23 12.52 -32.29 9.73
N ILE A 24 13.65 -32.13 10.44
CA ILE A 24 14.28 -30.83 10.64
C ILE A 24 14.82 -30.26 9.33
N LEU A 25 15.37 -31.09 8.42
CA LEU A 25 15.86 -30.64 7.12
C LEU A 25 14.74 -30.16 6.18
N GLN A 26 13.51 -30.66 6.28
CA GLN A 26 12.39 -30.20 5.44
C GLN A 26 11.84 -28.83 5.84
N SER A 27 12.11 -28.33 7.06
CA SER A 27 11.66 -27.01 7.53
C SER A 27 12.49 -25.82 7.01
N CYS A 28 13.58 -26.06 6.27
CA CYS A 28 14.41 -24.97 5.71
C CYS A 28 14.23 -24.71 4.20
N ALA A 29 13.30 -25.38 3.53
CA ALA A 29 13.11 -25.26 2.09
C ALA A 29 11.69 -24.85 1.68
N SER A 30 11.16 -23.76 2.23
CA SER A 30 10.12 -22.99 1.53
C SER A 30 10.02 -21.54 2.03
N LYS A 31 11.08 -20.75 1.84
CA LYS A 31 10.82 -19.36 1.47
C LYS A 31 10.44 -19.39 0.01
N SER A 32 9.15 -19.57 -0.25
CA SER A 32 8.59 -19.12 -1.52
C SER A 32 8.91 -17.62 -1.57
N GLU A 33 9.82 -17.24 -2.45
CA GLU A 33 9.75 -15.91 -3.05
C GLU A 33 8.39 -15.85 -3.73
N ILE A 34 7.39 -15.41 -2.97
CA ILE A 34 6.15 -14.90 -3.54
C ILE A 34 6.58 -13.65 -4.28
N LYS A 35 7.02 -13.82 -5.52
CA LYS A 35 7.04 -12.73 -6.49
C LYS A 35 5.67 -12.08 -6.37
N PRO A 36 5.56 -10.79 -6.01
CA PRO A 36 4.26 -10.16 -5.87
C PRO A 36 3.48 -10.47 -7.15
N GLN A 37 2.41 -11.25 -7.02
CA GLN A 37 1.45 -11.36 -8.10
C GLN A 37 1.03 -9.92 -8.35
N ALA A 38 1.44 -9.37 -9.50
CA ALA A 38 0.91 -8.11 -9.97
C ALA A 38 -0.61 -8.26 -9.88
N PRO A 39 -1.30 -7.41 -9.11
CA PRO A 39 -2.72 -7.59 -8.89
C PRO A 39 -3.40 -7.69 -10.26
N ALA A 40 -4.23 -8.72 -10.43
CA ALA A 40 -4.91 -9.05 -11.69
C ALA A 40 -5.78 -7.88 -12.23
N HIS A 41 -5.99 -6.88 -11.39
CA HIS A 41 -6.50 -5.57 -11.74
C HIS A 41 -5.47 -4.54 -11.28
N PRO A 42 -4.96 -3.66 -12.16
CA PRO A 42 -4.11 -2.56 -11.72
C PRO A 42 -4.88 -1.79 -10.65
N THR A 43 -4.30 -1.67 -9.45
CA THR A 43 -4.88 -0.86 -8.38
C THR A 43 -5.21 0.51 -8.96
N ILE A 44 -6.50 0.85 -9.01
CA ILE A 44 -6.92 2.19 -9.41
C ILE A 44 -6.49 3.08 -8.27
N THR A 45 -5.35 3.74 -8.43
CA THR A 45 -4.70 4.58 -7.40
C THR A 45 -5.72 5.49 -6.69
N ILE A 46 -6.65 6.04 -7.46
CA ILE A 46 -7.67 6.98 -6.99
C ILE A 46 -8.64 6.34 -5.99
N GLU A 47 -9.05 5.10 -6.24
CA GLU A 47 -10.00 4.40 -5.37
C GLU A 47 -9.33 4.04 -4.04
N THR A 48 -8.08 3.56 -4.07
CA THR A 48 -7.30 3.31 -2.86
C THR A 48 -7.08 4.57 -2.04
N LEU A 49 -6.70 5.69 -2.69
CA LEU A 49 -6.55 6.97 -2.00
C LEU A 49 -7.84 7.43 -1.33
N ARG A 50 -8.99 7.25 -1.99
CA ARG A 50 -10.31 7.59 -1.42
C ARG A 50 -10.65 6.71 -0.22
N GLN A 51 -10.46 5.40 -0.35
CA GLN A 51 -10.71 4.45 0.74
C GLN A 51 -9.85 4.75 1.97
N ASP A 52 -8.56 5.06 1.77
CA ASP A 52 -7.65 5.36 2.87
C ASP A 52 -7.94 6.73 3.51
N TYR A 53 -8.44 7.68 2.73
CA TYR A 53 -8.93 8.96 3.25
C TYR A 53 -10.24 8.82 4.05
N GLU A 54 -11.19 8.04 3.54
CA GLU A 54 -12.43 7.72 4.24
C GLU A 54 -12.15 6.98 5.56
N SER A 55 -11.20 6.05 5.53
CA SER A 55 -10.72 5.27 6.68
C SER A 55 -9.83 6.06 7.65
N LYS A 56 -9.58 7.36 7.37
CA LYS A 56 -8.75 8.26 8.20
C LYS A 56 -7.30 7.84 8.33
N ILE A 57 -6.81 6.99 7.44
CA ILE A 57 -5.40 6.65 7.29
C ILE A 57 -4.67 7.89 6.73
N LEU A 58 -5.26 8.53 5.73
CA LEU A 58 -4.75 9.77 5.16
C LEU A 58 -5.40 10.99 5.82
N THR A 59 -4.58 12.00 6.13
CA THR A 59 -5.07 13.32 6.49
C THR A 59 -5.59 14.05 5.25
N ASN A 60 -6.37 15.11 5.47
CA ASN A 60 -6.92 15.93 4.39
C ASN A 60 -5.82 16.47 3.45
N ASP A 61 -4.76 17.03 4.03
CA ASP A 61 -3.61 17.56 3.30
C ASP A 61 -2.89 16.50 2.47
N VAL A 62 -2.60 15.34 3.07
CA VAL A 62 -1.88 14.26 2.38
C VAL A 62 -2.74 13.69 1.25
N TYR A 63 -4.03 13.48 1.49
CA TYR A 63 -4.96 12.99 0.48
C TYR A 63 -5.00 13.90 -0.75
N TYR A 64 -5.26 15.20 -0.57
CA TYR A 64 -5.36 16.12 -1.70
C TYR A 64 -4.01 16.39 -2.39
N LEU A 65 -2.90 16.30 -1.65
CA LEU A 65 -1.57 16.34 -2.23
C LEU A 65 -1.31 15.13 -3.13
N TYR A 66 -1.63 13.92 -2.66
CA TYR A 66 -1.46 12.70 -3.44
C TYR A 66 -2.38 12.69 -4.65
N MET A 67 -3.65 13.08 -4.50
CA MET A 67 -4.59 13.28 -5.62
C MET A 67 -3.99 14.19 -6.70
N THR A 68 -3.32 15.28 -6.31
CA THR A 68 -2.61 16.16 -7.25
C THR A 68 -1.44 15.43 -7.94
N TYR A 69 -0.63 14.70 -7.19
CA TYR A 69 0.50 13.94 -7.74
C TYR A 69 0.08 12.81 -8.69
N THR A 70 -1.08 12.18 -8.48
CA THR A 70 -1.60 11.16 -9.41
C THR A 70 -1.73 11.68 -10.85
N ILE A 71 -2.03 12.98 -11.00
CA ILE A 71 -2.22 13.64 -12.29
C ILE A 71 -0.91 14.23 -12.83
N PHE A 72 -0.17 14.95 -11.98
CA PHE A 72 0.91 15.81 -12.45
C PHE A 72 2.32 15.29 -12.17
N SER A 73 2.50 14.38 -11.22
CA SER A 73 3.83 13.95 -10.79
C SER A 73 3.81 12.60 -10.06
N GLN A 74 3.48 11.51 -10.77
CA GLN A 74 3.36 10.18 -10.17
C GLN A 74 4.64 9.67 -9.49
N ASN A 75 5.80 10.18 -9.89
CA ASN A 75 7.09 9.89 -9.26
C ASN A 75 7.20 10.38 -7.81
N LEU A 76 6.37 11.33 -7.38
CA LEU A 76 6.31 11.86 -6.02
C LEU A 76 5.34 11.09 -5.12
N LEU A 77 4.58 10.14 -5.66
CA LEU A 77 3.72 9.27 -4.86
C LEU A 77 4.54 8.21 -4.13
N PRO A 78 4.14 7.84 -2.90
CA PRO A 78 4.59 6.59 -2.27
C PRO A 78 4.30 5.39 -3.17
N GLU A 79 5.11 4.34 -3.05
CA GLU A 79 5.06 3.17 -3.94
C GLU A 79 3.70 2.47 -3.90
N GLU A 80 3.07 2.41 -2.73
CA GLU A 80 1.76 1.83 -2.49
C GLU A 80 0.62 2.56 -3.23
N TYR A 81 0.82 3.82 -3.61
CA TYR A 81 -0.15 4.61 -4.37
C TYR A 81 0.25 4.77 -5.84
N LYS A 82 1.39 4.21 -6.28
CA LYS A 82 1.73 4.23 -7.71
C LYS A 82 0.85 3.24 -8.47
N GLY A 83 0.19 3.72 -9.51
CA GLY A 83 -0.74 2.92 -10.29
C GLY A 83 -1.34 3.68 -11.46
N MET A 84 -2.36 3.08 -12.08
CA MET A 84 -3.02 3.67 -13.23
C MET A 84 -4.07 4.69 -12.78
N VAL A 85 -4.09 5.85 -13.45
CA VAL A 85 -5.20 6.80 -13.40
C VAL A 85 -5.96 6.67 -14.71
N GLY A 86 -7.28 6.55 -14.64
CA GLY A 86 -8.09 6.45 -15.84
C GLY A 86 -7.95 7.71 -16.71
N PRO A 87 -7.95 7.60 -18.04
CA PRO A 87 -7.77 8.74 -18.94
C PRO A 87 -8.86 9.82 -18.81
N ARG A 88 -9.98 9.51 -18.14
CA ARG A 88 -11.11 10.41 -17.90
C ARG A 88 -11.21 10.92 -16.46
N ASP A 89 -10.29 10.51 -15.58
CA ASP A 89 -10.38 10.84 -14.16
C ASP A 89 -9.71 12.18 -13.82
N GLY A 90 -8.86 12.70 -14.71
CA GLY A 90 -8.11 13.93 -14.47
C GLY A 90 -8.98 15.14 -14.13
N THR A 91 -9.99 15.44 -14.95
CA THR A 91 -10.87 16.60 -14.71
C THR A 91 -11.65 16.48 -13.40
N PRO A 92 -12.34 15.35 -13.09
CA PRO A 92 -12.96 15.16 -11.78
C PRO A 92 -11.99 15.36 -10.61
N ILE A 93 -10.77 14.83 -10.68
CA ILE A 93 -9.76 14.95 -9.62
C ILE A 93 -9.34 16.41 -9.42
N ILE A 94 -9.03 17.12 -10.51
CA ILE A 94 -8.65 18.54 -10.44
C ILE A 94 -9.77 19.37 -9.81
N MET A 95 -11.03 19.13 -10.19
CA MET A 95 -12.18 19.82 -9.60
C MET A 95 -12.36 19.51 -8.12
N GLU A 96 -12.10 18.27 -7.70
CA GLU A 96 -12.16 17.85 -6.30
C GLU A 96 -11.12 18.61 -5.47
N VAL A 97 -9.86 18.63 -5.93
CA VAL A 97 -8.76 19.36 -5.29
C VAL A 97 -9.07 20.87 -5.23
N GLN A 98 -9.55 21.45 -6.32
CA GLN A 98 -9.91 22.87 -6.36
C GLN A 98 -10.98 23.27 -5.35
N ARG A 99 -11.99 22.40 -5.12
CA ARG A 99 -13.05 22.65 -4.14
C ARG A 99 -12.52 22.58 -2.71
N ALA A 100 -11.58 21.69 -2.45
CA ALA A 100 -10.98 21.52 -1.13
C ALA A 100 -9.87 22.50 -0.81
N TYR A 101 -9.29 23.18 -1.82
CA TYR A 101 -8.06 23.98 -1.71
C TYR A 101 -7.99 24.87 -0.46
N TYR A 102 -9.03 25.66 -0.17
CA TYR A 102 -9.01 26.59 0.96
C TYR A 102 -9.24 25.95 2.33
N SER A 103 -9.51 24.64 2.39
CA SER A 103 -9.57 23.86 3.63
C SER A 103 -8.21 23.24 4.01
N LEU A 104 -7.22 23.33 3.12
CA LEU A 104 -5.89 22.73 3.31
C LEU A 104 -4.96 23.67 4.06
N GLN A 105 -3.87 23.14 4.60
CA GLN A 105 -2.81 23.93 5.22
C GLN A 105 -2.10 24.82 4.17
N PRO A 106 -1.59 26.01 4.56
CA PRO A 106 -0.92 26.92 3.65
C PRO A 106 0.26 26.30 2.88
N GLU A 107 0.99 25.38 3.51
CA GLU A 107 2.12 24.68 2.90
C GLU A 107 1.64 23.79 1.75
N THR A 108 0.59 23.01 2.00
CA THR A 108 -0.06 22.15 0.99
C THR A 108 -0.66 22.98 -0.14
N GLN A 109 -1.34 24.09 0.19
CA GLN A 109 -1.87 25.04 -0.79
C GLN A 109 -0.76 25.54 -1.72
N LYS A 110 0.39 25.94 -1.14
CA LYS A 110 1.54 26.46 -1.88
C LYS A 110 2.15 25.43 -2.84
N ILE A 111 2.10 24.15 -2.48
CA ILE A 111 2.55 23.06 -3.34
C ILE A 111 1.53 22.85 -4.46
N ILE A 112 0.25 22.63 -4.12
CA ILE A 112 -0.81 22.35 -5.10
C ILE A 112 -0.97 23.46 -6.16
N GLN A 113 -0.84 24.73 -5.77
CA GLN A 113 -0.98 25.86 -6.70
C GLN A 113 0.05 25.90 -7.84
N GLN A 114 1.15 25.11 -7.73
CA GLN A 114 2.13 24.97 -8.81
C GLN A 114 1.54 24.28 -10.05
N TRP A 115 0.49 23.47 -9.86
CA TRP A 115 -0.17 22.71 -10.93
C TRP A 115 -1.64 23.10 -11.11
N ILE A 116 -2.36 23.30 -10.00
CA ILE A 116 -3.80 23.54 -10.01
C ILE A 116 -4.08 24.96 -9.52
N LYS A 117 -4.52 25.84 -10.42
CA LYS A 117 -4.97 27.18 -10.04
C LYS A 117 -6.23 27.07 -9.16
N PRO A 118 -6.26 27.68 -7.96
CA PRO A 118 -7.43 27.63 -7.10
C PRO A 118 -8.59 28.40 -7.71
N LEU A 119 -9.81 27.95 -7.41
CA LEU A 119 -11.02 28.70 -7.72
C LEU A 119 -11.07 29.97 -6.85
N PRO A 120 -11.71 31.06 -7.28
CA PRO A 120 -11.92 32.21 -6.42
C PRO A 120 -12.72 31.80 -5.17
N GLN A 121 -12.33 32.29 -3.99
CA GLN A 121 -13.13 32.09 -2.78
C GLN A 121 -14.54 32.63 -3.01
N LYS A 122 -15.55 31.85 -2.61
CA LYS A 122 -16.92 32.38 -2.57
C LYS A 122 -16.91 33.59 -1.63
N PRO A 123 -17.48 34.73 -2.06
CA PRO A 123 -17.59 35.89 -1.19
C PRO A 123 -18.37 35.48 0.06
N SER A 124 -17.79 35.73 1.25
CA SER A 124 -18.53 35.67 2.50
C SER A 124 -19.73 36.61 2.35
N LYS A 125 -20.93 36.12 2.66
CA LYS A 125 -22.22 36.80 2.41
C LYS A 125 -22.10 38.31 2.66
N ARG A 126 -22.62 39.12 1.73
CA ARG A 126 -22.80 40.56 1.96
C ARG A 126 -23.50 40.71 3.31
N LYS A 127 -22.89 41.49 4.21
CA LYS A 127 -23.53 41.83 5.49
C LYS A 127 -24.96 42.34 5.19
N PRO A 128 -25.96 41.93 5.98
CA PRO A 128 -27.33 42.36 5.80
C PRO A 128 -27.44 43.88 5.84
#